data_AF-A0A838JNR1-F1
#
_entry.id   AF-A0A838JNR1-F1
#
_cell.length_a   1.000
_cell.length_b   1.000
_cell.length_c   1.000
_cell.angle_alpha   90.00
_cell.angle_beta   90.00
_cell.angle_gamma   90.00
#
_symmetry.space_group_name_H-M   'P 1'
#
loop_
_entity.id
_entity.type
_entity.pdbx_description
1 polymer ?
#
loop_
_entity_poly.entity_id
_entity_poly.type
_entity_poly.pdbx_seq_one_letter_code
_entity_poly.pdbx_strand_id
1 'polypeptide(L)'
;MEQASVIRAAIIVAVAALLDAVVIPYLTFGFFSPRLTLIAVVFAASPLRDLQAVLLGFFGGVLLDALGGDLFGVGALGGLLAAALSAHASAVRRKGTERLLLAQVAGLAVAGYDLLGYTARWLAGLGIPQLSEYAVWGILPDALINALIAFLIGGWLLQIVNVKTPHSWE
;
A
#
# COMPACT_ATOMS: atom_id res chain seq x y z
N MET A 1 -15.48 -13.79 -14.13
CA MET A 1 -15.81 -13.34 -12.76
C MET A 1 -14.60 -12.76 -12.03
N GLU A 2 -13.42 -13.41 -12.08
CA GLU A 2 -12.16 -12.84 -11.55
C GLU A 2 -11.74 -11.52 -12.20
N GLN A 3 -12.01 -11.37 -13.50
CA GLN A 3 -11.63 -10.16 -14.23
C GLN A 3 -12.30 -8.89 -13.68
N ALA A 4 -13.54 -9.00 -13.19
CA ALA A 4 -14.26 -7.87 -12.60
C ALA A 4 -13.69 -7.45 -11.22
N SER A 5 -13.20 -8.41 -10.42
CA SER A 5 -12.53 -8.09 -9.15
C SER A 5 -11.15 -7.48 -9.39
N VAL A 6 -10.40 -7.97 -10.38
CA VAL A 6 -9.10 -7.41 -10.78
C VAL A 6 -9.26 -5.98 -11.31
N ILE A 7 -10.23 -5.73 -12.19
CA ILE A 7 -10.50 -4.38 -12.71
C ILE A 7 -10.85 -3.44 -11.56
N ARG A 8 -11.69 -3.87 -10.63
CA ARG A 8 -12.05 -3.05 -9.46
C ARG A 8 -10.84 -2.75 -8.57
N ALA A 9 -10.03 -3.76 -8.28
CA ALA A 9 -8.80 -3.62 -7.52
C ALA A 9 -7.84 -2.63 -8.20
N ALA A 10 -7.67 -2.74 -9.52
CA ALA A 10 -6.86 -1.83 -10.32
C ALA A 10 -7.40 -0.39 -10.28
N ILE A 11 -8.71 -0.19 -10.39
CA ILE A 11 -9.33 1.15 -10.28
C ILE A 11 -9.07 1.74 -8.89
N ILE A 12 -9.22 0.96 -7.82
CA ILE A 12 -8.98 1.45 -6.45
C ILE A 12 -7.52 1.89 -6.29
N VAL A 13 -6.57 1.09 -6.77
CA VAL A 13 -5.14 1.43 -6.72
C VAL A 13 -4.83 2.65 -7.58
N ALA A 14 -5.41 2.76 -8.77
CA ALA A 14 -5.21 3.91 -9.66
C ALA A 14 -5.78 5.21 -9.07
N VAL A 15 -6.97 5.15 -8.46
CA VAL A 15 -7.56 6.30 -7.75
C VAL A 15 -6.71 6.68 -6.55
N ALA A 16 -6.21 5.71 -5.78
CA ALA A 16 -5.32 5.99 -4.66
C ALA A 16 -4.00 6.64 -5.12
N ALA A 17 -3.41 6.17 -6.21
CA ALA A 17 -2.22 6.78 -6.80
C ALA A 17 -2.46 8.20 -7.31
N LEU A 18 -3.63 8.46 -7.89
CA LEU A 18 -4.03 9.81 -8.28
C LEU A 18 -4.22 10.72 -7.05
N LEU A 19 -4.83 10.21 -5.97
CA LEU A 19 -4.98 10.96 -4.72
C LEU A 19 -3.62 11.22 -4.05
N ASP A 20 -2.69 10.27 -4.11
CA ASP A 20 -1.30 10.45 -3.67
C ASP A 20 -0.60 11.55 -4.48
N ALA A 21 -0.85 11.64 -5.78
CA ALA A 21 -0.25 12.67 -6.63
C ALA A 21 -0.86 14.06 -6.40
N VAL A 22 -2.18 14.13 -6.21
CA VAL A 22 -2.93 15.39 -6.23
C VAL A 22 -3.18 15.94 -4.84
N VAL A 23 -3.52 15.11 -3.87
CA VAL A 23 -4.02 15.55 -2.55
C VAL A 23 -2.92 15.50 -1.50
N ILE A 24 -2.09 14.46 -1.52
CA ILE A 24 -1.07 14.24 -0.50
C ILE A 24 -0.01 15.35 -0.41
N PRO A 25 0.44 16.01 -1.50
CA PRO A 25 1.34 17.15 -1.38
C PRO A 25 0.80 18.31 -0.54
N TYR A 26 -0.52 18.37 -0.31
CA TYR A 26 -1.17 19.36 0.56
C TYR A 26 -1.42 18.84 1.98
N LEU A 27 -1.24 17.53 2.22
CA LEU A 27 -1.44 16.85 3.50
C LEU A 27 -0.11 16.38 4.11
N THR A 28 1.02 16.58 3.43
CA THR A 28 2.34 16.26 3.94
C THR A 28 2.77 17.26 5.00
N PHE A 29 3.05 16.75 6.20
CA PHE A 29 3.56 17.54 7.32
C PHE A 29 4.94 17.04 7.70
N GLY A 30 5.99 17.63 7.11
CA GLY A 30 7.37 17.26 7.41
C GLY A 30 7.67 15.80 7.04
N PHE A 31 7.90 14.95 8.06
CA PHE A 31 8.20 13.52 7.90
C PHE A 31 6.96 12.64 7.66
N PHE A 32 5.76 13.20 7.73
CA PHE A 32 4.51 12.45 7.59
C PHE A 32 3.96 12.58 6.18
N SER A 33 3.80 11.43 5.51
CA SER A 33 3.18 11.35 4.19
C SER A 33 2.20 10.19 4.17
N PRO A 34 0.88 10.44 4.12
CA PRO A 34 -0.07 9.38 3.88
C PRO A 34 0.25 8.69 2.55
N ARG A 35 0.44 7.37 2.57
CA ARG A 35 0.74 6.53 1.42
C ARG A 35 -0.52 5.78 1.01
N LEU A 36 -1.48 6.49 0.42
CA LEU A 36 -2.79 5.91 0.08
C LEU A 36 -2.65 4.78 -0.94
N THR A 37 -1.69 4.87 -1.86
CA THR A 37 -1.44 3.83 -2.87
C THR A 37 -1.02 2.51 -2.22
N LEU A 38 -0.09 2.54 -1.26
CA LEU A 38 0.36 1.33 -0.57
C LEU A 38 -0.75 0.73 0.27
N ILE A 39 -1.53 1.57 0.97
CA ILE A 39 -2.71 1.12 1.71
C ILE A 39 -3.70 0.46 0.73
N ALA A 40 -4.03 1.12 -0.38
CA ALA A 40 -4.93 0.59 -1.40
C ALA A 40 -4.44 -0.74 -1.97
N VAL A 41 -3.15 -0.87 -2.27
CA VAL A 41 -2.55 -2.13 -2.74
C VAL A 41 -2.74 -3.24 -1.71
N VAL A 42 -2.48 -3.00 -0.42
CA VAL A 42 -2.67 -4.02 0.63
C VAL A 42 -4.11 -4.51 0.66
N PHE A 43 -5.09 -3.62 0.68
CA PHE A 43 -6.50 -4.02 0.75
C PHE A 43 -7.01 -4.64 -0.56
N ALA A 44 -6.62 -4.09 -1.70
CA ALA A 44 -7.06 -4.53 -3.02
C ALA A 44 -6.41 -5.86 -3.45
N ALA A 45 -5.20 -6.17 -2.97
CA ALA A 45 -4.52 -7.44 -3.19
C ALA A 45 -5.08 -8.58 -2.32
N SER A 46 -5.66 -8.27 -1.15
CA SER A 46 -6.07 -9.29 -0.17
C SER A 46 -7.04 -10.39 -0.67
N PRO A 47 -8.01 -10.14 -1.58
CA PRO A 47 -8.88 -11.19 -2.12
C PRO A 47 -8.36 -11.82 -3.42
N LEU A 48 -7.25 -11.34 -3.97
CA LEU A 48 -6.75 -11.76 -5.28
C LEU A 48 -5.89 -13.01 -5.15
N ARG A 49 -5.74 -13.74 -6.27
CA ARG A 49 -4.77 -14.83 -6.37
C ARG A 49 -3.34 -14.29 -6.39
N ASP A 50 -2.38 -15.08 -5.95
CA ASP A 50 -0.97 -14.68 -5.79
C ASP A 50 -0.40 -13.89 -6.98
N LEU A 51 -0.54 -14.39 -8.21
CA LEU A 51 -0.02 -13.69 -9.40
C LEU A 51 -0.72 -12.35 -9.64
N GLN A 52 -2.04 -12.28 -9.48
CA GLN A 52 -2.81 -11.05 -9.68
C GLN A 52 -2.51 -10.03 -8.58
N ALA A 53 -2.36 -10.46 -7.33
CA ALA A 53 -1.94 -9.63 -6.22
C ALA A 53 -0.55 -9.03 -6.48
N VAL A 54 0.41 -9.86 -6.86
CA VAL A 54 1.78 -9.43 -7.16
C VAL A 54 1.83 -8.44 -8.32
N LEU A 55 1.12 -8.72 -9.42
CA LEU A 55 1.05 -7.80 -10.57
C LEU A 55 0.38 -6.48 -10.19
N LEU A 56 -0.73 -6.53 -9.45
CA LEU A 56 -1.41 -5.33 -8.97
C LEU A 56 -0.50 -4.48 -8.09
N GLY A 57 0.23 -5.11 -7.16
CA GLY A 57 1.18 -4.44 -6.29
C GLY A 57 2.34 -3.82 -7.05
N PHE A 58 2.96 -4.58 -7.95
CA PHE A 58 4.06 -4.09 -8.79
C PHE A 58 3.62 -2.88 -9.63
N PHE A 59 2.54 -2.99 -10.40
CA PHE A 59 2.07 -1.89 -11.25
C PHE A 59 1.49 -0.72 -10.46
N GLY A 60 0.85 -0.97 -9.31
CA GLY A 60 0.45 0.08 -8.38
C GLY A 60 1.65 0.86 -7.84
N GLY A 61 2.74 0.14 -7.55
CA GLY A 61 4.02 0.74 -7.19
C GLY A 61 4.67 1.54 -8.32
N VAL A 62 4.61 1.07 -9.56
CA VAL A 62 5.08 1.82 -10.73
C VAL A 62 4.29 3.11 -10.92
N LEU A 63 2.98 3.10 -10.67
CA LEU A 63 2.17 4.33 -10.69
C LEU A 63 2.61 5.31 -9.60
N LEU A 64 2.90 4.80 -8.40
CA LEU A 64 3.44 5.63 -7.31
C LEU A 64 4.76 6.28 -7.72
N ASP A 65 5.66 5.55 -8.37
CA ASP A 65 6.93 6.10 -8.86
C ASP A 65 6.73 7.14 -9.96
N ALA A 66 5.85 6.84 -10.92
CA ALA A 66 5.59 7.73 -12.06
C ALA A 66 4.94 9.06 -11.64
N LEU A 67 4.16 9.06 -10.56
CA LEU A 67 3.43 10.23 -10.08
C LEU A 67 4.11 10.91 -8.87
N GLY A 68 4.91 10.18 -8.10
CA GLY A 68 5.45 10.61 -6.81
C GLY A 68 6.76 11.41 -6.86
N GLY A 69 7.41 11.52 -8.02
CA GLY A 69 8.63 12.33 -8.21
C GLY A 69 9.89 11.83 -7.47
N ASP A 70 9.82 10.69 -6.77
CA ASP A 70 10.92 10.03 -6.07
C ASP A 70 11.73 9.11 -7.02
N LEU A 71 12.71 8.38 -6.48
CA LEU A 71 13.52 7.41 -7.24
C LEU A 71 12.64 6.30 -7.84
N PHE A 72 12.61 6.24 -9.17
CA PHE A 72 11.85 5.23 -9.91
C PHE A 72 12.34 3.81 -9.57
N GLY A 73 11.39 2.91 -9.29
CA GLY A 73 11.63 1.52 -8.89
C GLY A 73 11.41 1.26 -7.40
N VAL A 74 11.50 2.28 -6.54
CA VAL A 74 11.25 2.13 -5.09
C VAL A 74 9.78 1.83 -4.83
N GLY A 75 8.88 2.55 -5.48
CA GLY A 75 7.44 2.30 -5.49
C GLY A 75 7.11 0.93 -6.03
N ALA A 76 7.67 0.54 -7.18
CA ALA A 76 7.47 -0.80 -7.75
C ALA A 76 7.83 -1.91 -6.74
N LEU A 77 8.98 -1.80 -6.06
CA LEU A 77 9.40 -2.75 -5.02
C LEU A 77 8.54 -2.68 -3.76
N GLY A 78 8.15 -1.48 -3.32
CA GLY A 78 7.29 -1.28 -2.15
C GLY A 78 5.87 -1.80 -2.38
N GLY A 79 5.31 -1.59 -3.57
CA GLY A 79 4.02 -2.13 -3.98
C GLY A 79 4.04 -3.65 -4.11
N LEU A 80 5.12 -4.23 -4.64
CA LEU A 80 5.35 -5.67 -4.65
C LEU A 80 5.38 -6.24 -3.22
N LEU A 81 6.13 -5.60 -2.32
CA LEU A 81 6.24 -5.98 -0.92
C LEU A 81 4.88 -5.88 -0.21
N ALA A 82 4.14 -4.80 -0.43
CA ALA A 82 2.79 -4.60 0.11
C ALA A 82 1.83 -5.71 -0.32
N ALA A 83 1.82 -6.06 -1.61
CA ALA A 83 0.98 -7.13 -2.14
C ALA A 83 1.38 -8.51 -1.63
N ALA A 84 2.69 -8.81 -1.55
CA ALA A 84 3.20 -10.07 -1.05
C ALA A 84 2.82 -10.28 0.43
N LEU A 85 3.01 -9.25 1.27
CA LEU A 85 2.62 -9.28 2.68
C LEU A 85 1.10 -9.44 2.84
N SER A 86 0.31 -8.75 2.00
CA SER A 86 -1.15 -8.87 2.03
C SER A 86 -1.63 -10.27 1.66
N ALA A 87 -1.09 -10.86 0.59
CA ALA A 87 -1.41 -12.22 0.18
C ALA A 87 -1.10 -13.24 1.30
N HIS A 88 0.05 -13.09 1.96
CA HIS A 88 0.44 -13.96 3.08
C HIS A 88 -0.47 -13.76 4.30
N ALA A 89 -0.79 -12.51 4.65
CA ALA A 89 -1.68 -12.23 5.77
C ALA A 89 -3.11 -12.73 5.52
N SER A 90 -3.57 -12.72 4.27
CA SER A 90 -4.88 -13.25 3.86
C SER A 90 -4.97 -14.77 4.06
N ALA A 91 -3.86 -15.50 3.95
CA ALA A 91 -3.82 -16.95 4.21
C ALA A 91 -4.01 -17.32 5.70
N VAL A 92 -3.66 -16.43 6.63
CA VAL A 92 -3.72 -16.65 8.09
C VAL A 92 -4.99 -16.03 8.72
N ARG A 93 -5.91 -15.56 7.86
CA ARG A 93 -7.06 -14.74 8.22
C ARG A 93 -8.10 -15.49 9.09
N ARG A 94 -8.44 -14.91 10.25
CA ARG A 94 -9.61 -15.31 11.06
C ARG A 94 -10.73 -14.27 10.88
N LYS A 95 -11.99 -14.74 10.78
CA LYS A 95 -13.18 -13.87 10.71
C LYS A 95 -13.18 -12.90 11.90
N GLY A 96 -13.21 -11.60 11.62
CA GLY A 96 -13.33 -10.53 12.63
C GLY A 96 -12.05 -9.71 12.89
N THR A 97 -10.85 -10.23 12.62
CA THR A 97 -9.57 -9.51 12.86
C THR A 97 -8.95 -8.93 11.58
N GLU A 98 -9.63 -9.08 10.46
CA GLU A 98 -9.10 -8.84 9.11
C GLU A 98 -8.66 -7.39 8.90
N ARG A 99 -9.49 -6.44 9.33
CA ARG A 99 -9.21 -5.01 9.26
C ARG A 99 -7.96 -4.63 10.04
N LEU A 100 -7.80 -5.20 11.24
CA LEU A 100 -6.64 -4.93 12.10
C LEU A 100 -5.37 -5.54 11.51
N LEU A 101 -5.45 -6.78 11.02
CA LEU A 101 -4.33 -7.46 10.37
C LEU A 101 -3.85 -6.71 9.13
N LEU A 102 -4.76 -6.32 8.23
CA LEU A 102 -4.39 -5.59 7.01
C LEU A 102 -3.88 -4.18 7.31
N ALA A 103 -4.38 -3.53 8.37
CA ALA A 103 -3.83 -2.27 8.83
C ALA A 103 -2.38 -2.40 9.33
N GLN A 104 -2.06 -3.46 10.07
CA GLN A 104 -0.68 -3.76 10.46
C GLN A 104 0.21 -4.05 9.26
N VAL A 105 -0.30 -4.82 8.28
CA VAL A 105 0.39 -5.09 7.03
C VAL A 105 0.66 -3.80 6.26
N ALA A 106 -0.29 -2.87 6.21
CA ALA A 106 -0.10 -1.56 5.58
C ALA A 106 1.01 -0.76 6.27
N GLY A 107 1.03 -0.73 7.62
CA GLY A 107 2.12 -0.09 8.36
C GLY A 107 3.48 -0.72 8.07
N LEU A 108 3.58 -2.05 8.07
CA LEU A 108 4.81 -2.76 7.71
C LEU A 108 5.24 -2.51 6.27
N ALA A 109 4.28 -2.42 5.35
CA ALA A 109 4.55 -2.13 3.95
C ALA A 109 5.10 -0.71 3.75
N VAL A 110 4.56 0.27 4.47
CA VAL A 110 5.07 1.65 4.45
C VAL A 110 6.47 1.70 5.05
N ALA A 111 6.70 1.06 6.20
CA ALA A 111 8.03 1.00 6.79
C ALA A 111 9.06 0.34 5.85
N GLY A 112 8.65 -0.73 5.16
CA GLY A 112 9.46 -1.38 4.13
C GLY A 112 9.74 -0.47 2.95
N TYR A 113 8.74 0.27 2.46
CA TYR A 113 8.91 1.26 1.40
C TYR A 113 9.90 2.38 1.78
N ASP A 114 9.81 2.92 3.00
CA ASP A 114 10.74 3.96 3.44
C ASP A 114 12.17 3.46 3.59
N LEU A 115 12.35 2.22 4.03
CA LEU A 115 13.66 1.56 4.11
C LEU A 115 14.24 1.28 2.72
N LEU A 116 13.39 0.88 1.76
CA LEU A 116 13.77 0.73 0.36
C LEU A 116 14.20 2.08 -0.22
N GLY A 117 13.45 3.15 0.05
CA GLY A 117 13.79 4.51 -0.35
C GLY A 117 15.10 5.00 0.25
N TYR A 118 15.32 4.75 1.54
CA TYR A 118 16.60 5.05 2.21
C TYR A 118 17.77 4.32 1.54
N THR A 119 17.61 3.02 1.31
CA THR A 119 18.65 2.17 0.70
C THR A 119 18.94 2.61 -0.74
N ALA A 120 17.90 2.94 -1.51
CA ALA A 120 18.03 3.42 -2.87
C ALA A 120 18.77 4.76 -2.94
N ARG A 121 18.46 5.71 -2.05
CA ARG A 121 19.16 7.00 -1.96
C ARG A 121 20.63 6.81 -1.56
N TRP A 122 20.90 5.91 -0.60
CA TRP A 122 22.26 5.57 -0.21
C TRP A 122 23.07 4.99 -1.38
N LEU A 123 22.49 4.05 -2.13
CA LEU A 123 23.14 3.42 -3.28
C LEU A 123 23.33 4.39 -4.45
N ALA A 124 22.43 5.36 -4.61
CA ALA A 124 22.53 6.43 -5.60
C ALA A 124 23.57 7.51 -5.22
N GLY A 125 24.22 7.40 -4.06
CA GLY A 125 25.19 8.39 -3.58
C GLY A 125 24.55 9.72 -3.18
N LEU A 126 23.24 9.74 -2.92
CA LEU A 126 22.53 10.92 -2.45
C LEU A 126 22.77 11.12 -0.95
N GLY A 127 22.71 12.37 -0.50
CA GLY A 127 22.79 12.68 0.93
C GLY A 127 21.67 11.98 1.70
N ILE A 128 22.04 11.18 2.71
CA ILE A 128 21.10 10.45 3.56
C ILE A 128 21.28 10.85 5.03
N PRO A 129 20.19 11.04 5.79
CA PRO A 129 20.26 11.26 7.23
C PRO A 129 20.78 10.02 7.97
N GLN A 130 21.19 10.17 9.23
CA GLN A 130 21.60 9.04 10.06
C GLN A 130 20.43 8.06 10.22
N LEU A 131 20.70 6.76 10.06
CA LEU A 131 19.68 5.71 10.09
C LEU A 131 18.85 5.71 11.38
N SER A 132 19.48 5.93 12.54
CA SER A 132 18.81 5.94 13.84
C SER A 132 17.79 7.08 13.95
N GLU A 133 18.17 8.27 13.51
CA GLU A 133 17.30 9.44 13.50
C GLU A 133 16.16 9.26 12.48
N TYR A 134 16.47 8.77 11.29
CA TYR A 134 15.49 8.49 10.24
C TYR A 134 14.50 7.40 10.65
N ALA A 135 14.94 6.35 11.34
CA ALA A 135 14.08 5.28 11.80
C ALA A 135 13.10 5.76 12.90
N VAL A 136 13.57 6.54 13.87
CA VAL A 136 12.78 6.97 15.02
C VAL A 136 11.84 8.12 14.67
N TRP A 137 12.30 9.09 13.88
CA TRP A 137 11.55 10.31 13.57
C TRP A 137 10.86 10.29 12.22
N GLY A 138 11.25 9.39 11.31
CA GLY A 138 10.64 9.20 9.99
C GLY A 138 9.82 7.93 9.90
N ILE A 139 10.51 6.78 9.76
CA ILE A 139 9.89 5.49 9.40
C ILE A 139 8.82 5.06 10.40
N LEU A 140 9.16 5.03 11.70
CA LEU A 140 8.27 4.49 12.72
C LEU A 140 6.96 5.29 12.84
N PRO A 141 6.99 6.63 13.00
CA PRO A 141 5.76 7.37 13.15
C PRO A 141 4.97 7.47 11.83
N ASP A 142 5.62 7.48 10.67
CA ASP A 142 4.91 7.43 9.38
C ASP A 142 4.18 6.09 9.19
N ALA A 143 4.85 4.98 9.48
CA ALA A 143 4.24 3.64 9.43
C ALA A 143 3.06 3.51 10.40
N LEU A 144 3.16 4.07 11.62
CA LEU A 144 2.08 4.06 12.60
C LEU A 144 0.87 4.87 12.14
N ILE A 145 1.09 6.06 11.59
CA ILE A 145 0.01 6.90 11.06
C ILE A 145 -0.65 6.22 9.87
N ASN A 146 0.12 5.67 8.95
CA ASN A 146 -0.42 4.93 7.81
C ASN A 146 -1.20 3.68 8.24
N ALA A 147 -0.73 2.95 9.27
CA ALA A 147 -1.48 1.84 9.86
C ALA A 147 -2.79 2.32 10.50
N LEU A 148 -2.78 3.47 11.18
CA LEU A 148 -3.98 4.06 11.76
C LEU A 148 -4.99 4.48 10.68
N ILE A 149 -4.53 5.14 9.61
CA ILE A 149 -5.36 5.50 8.46
C ILE A 149 -5.95 4.24 7.83
N ALA A 150 -5.11 3.25 7.54
CA ALA A 150 -5.49 1.95 7.02
C ALA A 150 -6.52 1.25 7.91
N PHE A 151 -6.36 1.34 9.23
CA PHE A 151 -7.37 0.88 10.16
C PHE A 151 -8.66 1.66 9.96
N LEU A 152 -8.66 3.00 10.02
CA LEU A 152 -9.88 3.81 9.92
C LEU A 152 -10.67 3.56 8.62
N ILE A 153 -10.01 3.49 7.46
CA ILE A 153 -10.68 3.34 6.15
C ILE A 153 -10.82 1.88 5.70
N GLY A 154 -10.11 0.94 6.32
CA GLY A 154 -9.98 -0.44 5.86
C GLY A 154 -11.30 -1.21 5.81
N GLY A 155 -12.26 -0.89 6.69
CA GLY A 155 -13.60 -1.49 6.64
C GLY A 155 -14.35 -1.15 5.36
N TRP A 156 -14.26 0.11 4.91
CA TRP A 156 -14.87 0.57 3.67
C TRP A 156 -14.17 0.00 2.44
N LEU A 157 -12.83 -0.02 2.46
CA LEU A 157 -12.03 -0.64 1.38
C LEU A 157 -12.37 -2.13 1.21
N LEU A 158 -12.47 -2.89 2.31
CA LEU A 158 -12.87 -4.29 2.27
C LEU A 158 -14.28 -4.48 1.70
N GLN A 159 -15.23 -3.60 2.02
CA GLN A 159 -16.58 -3.68 1.46
C GLN A 159 -16.56 -3.46 -0.06
N ILE A 160 -15.84 -2.45 -0.55
CA ILE A 160 -15.77 -2.17 -1.99
C ILE A 160 -15.11 -3.33 -2.74
N VAL A 161 -14.01 -3.84 -2.19
CA VAL A 161 -13.21 -4.90 -2.80
C VAL A 161 -13.96 -6.25 -2.79
N ASN A 162 -14.75 -6.51 -1.74
CA ASN A 162 -15.33 -7.83 -1.47
C ASN A 162 -16.84 -7.92 -1.71
N VAL A 163 -17.43 -7.02 -2.53
CA VAL A 163 -18.85 -7.12 -2.90
C VAL A 163 -19.07 -8.44 -3.64
N LYS A 164 -19.59 -9.45 -2.93
CA LYS A 164 -20.27 -10.58 -3.54
C LYS A 164 -21.47 -9.99 -4.29
N THR A 165 -21.48 -10.09 -5.62
CA THR A 165 -22.73 -9.95 -6.35
C THR A 165 -23.74 -10.96 -5.80
N PRO A 166 -25.01 -10.56 -5.60
CA PRO A 166 -26.05 -11.52 -5.22
C PRO A 166 -26.04 -12.65 -6.26
N HIS A 167 -26.10 -13.90 -5.79
CA HIS A 167 -26.33 -15.05 -6.67
C HIS A 167 -27.55 -14.73 -7.55
N SER A 168 -27.33 -14.47 -8.83
CA SER A 168 -28.38 -14.57 -9.83
C SER A 168 -28.69 -16.06 -9.93
N TRP A 169 -29.76 -16.46 -9.27
CA TRP A 169 -30.42 -17.74 -9.55
C TRP A 169 -31.05 -17.60 -10.93
N GLU A 170 -30.30 -17.98 -11.95
CA GLU A 170 -30.79 -18.34 -13.27
C GLU A 170 -30.22 -19.70 -13.65
#